data_AF-A0A833Q9F9-F1
#
_entry.id   AF-A0A833Q9F9-F1
#
_cell.length_a   1.000
_cell.length_b   1.000
_cell.length_c   1.000
_cell.angle_alpha   90.00
_cell.angle_beta   90.00
_cell.angle_gamma   90.00
#
_symmetry.space_group_name_H-M   'P 1'
#
loop_
_entity.id
_entity.type
_entity.pdbx_description
1 polymer ?
#
loop_
_entity_poly.entity_id
_entity_poly.type
_entity_poly.pdbx_seq_one_letter_code
_entity_poly.pdbx_strand_id
1 'polypeptide(L)'
;MDHRREKPGSGIAKDFNGRLSCYWQDWVCIWTALMLFLLSILNASSIISRFTRIAGELFGMLITVLFYEQAIKGIVSEFKVPKGQDENSHVNQFYWLYTNGLFGIIFSIGVLYTSLKSRQARSWHYGTGWLRSFVADYGVPLMVVVWTTLSYVVPNKLPAVVPRRLFSPLPWEPSSLQHWTVSKDLLLVPPIYIFVAIIPSMMVAGLYFFDHSVASQMAQHKEFNLKKTLNLPL
;
A
#
# COMPACT_ATOMS: atom_id res chain seq x y z
N MET A 1 -37.11 -19.89 -14.59
CA MET A 1 -38.18 -19.18 -13.87
C MET A 1 -37.80 -19.13 -12.39
N ASP A 2 -37.24 -18.01 -11.93
CA ASP A 2 -37.30 -17.56 -10.53
C ASP A 2 -37.13 -16.03 -10.53
N HIS A 3 -38.22 -15.30 -10.78
CA HIS A 3 -38.27 -13.85 -10.69
C HIS A 3 -38.52 -13.44 -9.22
N ARG A 4 -37.46 -13.42 -8.41
CA ARG A 4 -37.52 -12.78 -7.10
C ARG A 4 -37.59 -11.27 -7.29
N ARG A 5 -38.79 -10.69 -7.15
CA ARG A 5 -39.02 -9.23 -7.17
C ARG A 5 -38.17 -8.56 -6.10
N GLU A 6 -37.13 -7.82 -6.50
CA GLU A 6 -36.39 -6.96 -5.57
C GLU A 6 -37.33 -5.89 -5.03
N LYS A 7 -37.36 -5.73 -3.70
CA LYS A 7 -38.21 -4.72 -3.03
C LYS A 7 -37.78 -3.32 -3.48
N PRO A 8 -38.70 -2.43 -3.90
CA PRO A 8 -38.37 -1.04 -4.23
C PRO A 8 -37.84 -0.37 -2.96
N GLY A 9 -36.55 -0.03 -2.94
CA GLY A 9 -35.84 0.51 -1.77
C GLY A 9 -34.67 -0.36 -1.28
N SER A 10 -34.57 -1.63 -1.71
CA SER A 10 -33.42 -2.46 -1.36
C SER A 10 -32.10 -1.95 -1.97
N GLY A 11 -32.15 -1.31 -3.15
CA GLY A 11 -30.96 -0.71 -3.77
C GLY A 11 -30.48 0.54 -3.03
N ILE A 12 -31.39 1.40 -2.57
CA ILE A 12 -31.08 2.62 -1.83
C ILE A 12 -30.49 2.29 -0.45
N ALA A 13 -31.05 1.28 0.24
CA ALA A 13 -30.50 0.83 1.52
C ALA A 13 -29.10 0.20 1.36
N LYS A 14 -28.84 -0.54 0.28
CA LYS A 14 -27.50 -1.08 -0.03
C LYS A 14 -26.50 0.03 -0.34
N ASP A 15 -26.87 1.05 -1.11
CA ASP A 15 -26.00 2.20 -1.41
C ASP A 15 -25.73 3.03 -0.15
N PHE A 16 -26.75 3.30 0.67
CA PHE A 16 -26.58 4.01 1.94
C PHE A 16 -25.68 3.25 2.92
N ASN A 17 -25.86 1.93 3.05
CA ASN A 17 -25.03 1.12 3.93
C ASN A 17 -23.59 0.98 3.40
N GLY A 18 -23.40 0.95 2.07
CA GLY A 18 -22.07 1.00 1.46
C GLY A 18 -21.34 2.32 1.75
N ARG A 19 -22.06 3.44 1.71
CA ARG A 19 -21.51 4.78 2.03
C ARG A 19 -21.32 5.01 3.53
N LEU A 20 -22.08 4.33 4.39
CA LEU A 20 -21.95 4.43 5.84
C LEU A 20 -20.54 4.08 6.32
N SER A 21 -19.88 3.09 5.70
CA SER A 21 -18.48 2.76 5.99
C SER A 21 -17.52 3.90 5.66
N CYS A 22 -17.79 4.65 4.58
CA CYS A 22 -16.98 5.81 4.20
C CYS A 22 -17.17 6.96 5.21
N TYR A 23 -18.41 7.28 5.55
CA TYR A 23 -18.71 8.31 6.56
C TYR A 23 -18.12 7.97 7.94
N TRP A 24 -18.17 6.69 8.31
CA TRP A 24 -17.54 6.19 9.53
C TRP A 24 -16.03 6.43 9.53
N GLN A 25 -15.36 6.09 8.43
CA GLN A 25 -13.91 6.27 8.28
C GLN A 25 -13.50 7.74 8.33
N ASP A 26 -14.29 8.63 7.73
CA ASP A 26 -14.07 10.08 7.78
C ASP A 26 -14.13 10.61 9.22
N TRP A 27 -15.11 10.18 10.02
CA TRP A 27 -15.21 10.54 11.44
C TRP A 27 -14.03 10.00 12.26
N VAL A 28 -13.59 8.76 12.01
CA VAL A 28 -12.37 8.21 12.64
C VAL A 28 -11.15 9.06 12.29
N CYS A 29 -11.04 9.54 11.05
CA CYS A 29 -9.94 10.40 10.61
C CYS A 29 -9.95 11.76 11.30
N ILE A 30 -11.12 12.41 11.42
CA ILE A 30 -11.28 13.70 12.10
C ILE A 30 -10.87 13.60 13.57
N TRP A 31 -11.35 12.58 14.30
CA TRP A 31 -10.95 12.35 15.69
C TRP A 31 -9.45 12.06 15.82
N THR A 32 -8.88 11.32 14.86
CA THR A 32 -7.45 10.99 14.86
C THR A 32 -6.60 12.25 14.69
N ALA A 33 -6.99 13.13 13.76
CA ALA A 33 -6.34 14.41 13.55
C ALA A 33 -6.40 15.31 14.80
N LEU A 34 -7.56 15.36 15.47
CA LEU A 34 -7.73 16.11 16.72
C LEU A 34 -6.82 15.56 17.83
N MET A 35 -6.78 14.23 18.01
CA MET A 35 -5.92 13.58 19.01
C MET A 35 -4.44 13.80 18.72
N LEU A 36 -4.00 13.74 17.46
CA LEU A 36 -2.62 14.03 17.07
C LEU A 36 -2.25 15.49 17.34
N PHE A 37 -3.17 16.43 17.08
CA PHE A 37 -2.96 17.84 17.40
C PHE A 37 -2.84 18.07 18.92
N LEU A 38 -3.70 17.42 19.71
CA LEU A 38 -3.65 17.47 21.16
C LEU A 38 -2.35 16.85 21.71
N LEU A 39 -1.92 15.71 21.18
CA LEU A 39 -0.63 15.07 21.51
C LEU A 39 0.57 15.97 21.15
N SER A 40 0.48 16.70 20.03
CA SER A 40 1.52 17.65 19.62
C SER A 40 1.63 18.82 20.60
N ILE A 41 0.50 19.35 21.10
CA ILE A 41 0.49 20.44 22.08
C ILE A 41 1.03 19.96 23.44
N LEU A 42 0.68 18.74 23.85
CA LEU A 42 1.11 18.14 25.13
C LEU A 42 2.58 17.69 25.16
N ASN A 43 3.37 18.06 24.15
CA ASN A 43 4.79 17.75 24.03
C ASN A 43 5.11 16.24 24.14
N ALA A 44 4.39 15.43 23.36
CA ALA A 44 4.65 13.99 23.21
C ALA A 44 6.07 13.68 22.67
N SER A 45 6.82 14.70 22.22
CA SER A 45 8.24 14.59 21.87
C SER A 45 9.10 14.04 23.01
N SER A 46 8.70 14.21 24.27
CA SER A 46 9.43 13.64 25.42
C SER A 46 9.33 12.12 25.54
N ILE A 47 8.32 11.48 24.93
CA ILE A 47 8.11 10.03 24.98
C ILE A 47 9.06 9.28 24.03
N ILE A 48 9.55 9.94 22.97
CA ILE A 48 10.42 9.30 21.98
C ILE A 48 11.77 8.89 22.57
N SER A 49 12.33 9.69 23.48
CA SER A 49 13.63 9.42 24.09
C SER A 49 13.62 8.20 25.01
N ARG A 50 12.43 7.73 25.42
CA ARG A 50 12.24 6.52 26.22
C ARG A 50 12.19 5.26 25.37
N PHE A 51 12.06 5.38 24.04
CA PHE A 51 12.01 4.25 23.14
C PHE A 51 13.41 3.64 22.95
N THR A 52 13.54 2.33 23.23
CA THR A 52 14.85 1.67 23.23
C THR A 52 15.25 1.22 21.83
N ARG A 53 16.56 1.19 21.55
CA ARG A 53 17.14 0.68 20.29
C ARG A 53 16.61 -0.73 19.96
N ILE A 54 16.50 -1.59 20.98
CA ILE A 54 16.02 -2.97 20.84
C ILE A 54 14.58 -3.00 20.31
N ALA A 55 13.71 -2.12 20.81
CA ALA A 55 12.33 -2.04 20.35
C ALA A 55 12.25 -1.59 18.88
N GLY A 56 13.09 -0.63 18.46
CA GLY A 56 13.19 -0.21 17.06
C GLY A 56 13.67 -1.33 16.12
N GLU A 57 14.70 -2.09 16.51
CA GLU A 57 15.23 -3.21 15.72
C GLU A 57 14.19 -4.35 15.58
N LEU A 58 13.49 -4.71 16.66
CA LEU A 58 12.42 -5.71 16.64
C LEU A 58 11.24 -5.25 15.77
N PHE A 59 10.87 -3.98 15.84
CA PHE A 59 9.79 -3.44 15.02
C PHE A 59 10.16 -3.43 13.53
N GLY A 60 11.38 -3.02 13.19
CA GLY A 60 11.88 -3.10 11.81
C GLY A 60 11.88 -4.53 11.27
N MET A 61 12.23 -5.51 12.11
CA MET A 61 12.12 -6.93 11.78
C MET A 61 10.66 -7.34 11.52
N LEU A 62 9.72 -6.95 12.39
CA LEU A 62 8.30 -7.26 12.24
C LEU A 62 7.75 -6.74 10.91
N ILE A 63 8.00 -5.47 10.59
CA ILE A 63 7.57 -4.86 9.33
C ILE A 63 8.17 -5.59 8.12
N THR A 64 9.43 -6.00 8.20
CA THR A 64 10.09 -6.79 7.13
C THR A 64 9.41 -8.13 6.91
N VAL A 65 9.08 -8.85 7.98
CA VAL A 65 8.37 -10.14 7.90
C VAL A 65 6.97 -9.96 7.32
N LEU A 66 6.23 -8.96 7.78
CA LEU A 66 4.90 -8.65 7.26
C LEU A 66 4.92 -8.31 5.76
N PHE A 67 5.90 -7.51 5.31
CA PHE A 67 6.06 -7.22 3.87
C PHE A 67 6.39 -8.48 3.07
N TYR A 68 7.23 -9.37 3.59
CA TYR A 68 7.54 -10.63 2.93
C TYR A 68 6.30 -11.54 2.80
N GLU A 69 5.49 -11.63 3.85
CA GLU A 69 4.21 -12.35 3.79
C GLU A 69 3.25 -11.75 2.75
N GLN A 70 3.12 -10.43 2.69
CA GLN A 70 2.25 -9.77 1.72
C GLN A 70 2.75 -9.96 0.29
N ALA A 71 4.08 -9.98 0.08
CA ALA A 71 4.65 -10.29 -1.22
C ALA A 71 4.31 -11.73 -1.66
N ILE A 72 4.42 -12.72 -0.76
CA ILE A 72 4.02 -14.11 -1.05
C ILE A 72 2.52 -14.19 -1.33
N LYS A 73 1.68 -13.55 -0.50
CA LYS A 73 0.22 -13.49 -0.72
C LYS A 73 -0.13 -12.86 -2.07
N GLY A 74 0.60 -11.82 -2.49
CA GLY A 74 0.48 -11.19 -3.80
C GLY A 74 0.79 -12.16 -4.94
N ILE A 75 1.91 -12.87 -4.88
CA ILE A 75 2.29 -13.88 -5.88
C ILE A 75 1.25 -15.01 -5.94
N VAL A 76 0.78 -15.50 -4.79
CA VAL A 76 -0.24 -16.56 -4.71
C VAL A 76 -1.59 -16.07 -5.24
N SER A 77 -1.93 -14.78 -5.07
CA SER A 77 -3.17 -14.20 -5.58
C SER A 77 -3.25 -14.19 -7.11
N GLU A 78 -2.09 -14.23 -7.78
CA GLU A 78 -2.01 -14.28 -9.24
C GLU A 78 -2.53 -15.60 -9.82
N PHE A 79 -2.45 -16.67 -9.03
CA PHE A 79 -3.02 -18.00 -9.34
C PHE A 79 -4.51 -18.10 -9.04
N LYS A 80 -5.15 -17.06 -8.49
CA LYS A 80 -6.58 -17.04 -8.15
C LYS A 80 -7.33 -16.07 -9.06
N VAL A 81 -8.63 -16.33 -9.26
CA VAL A 81 -9.53 -15.41 -9.98
C VAL A 81 -9.59 -14.08 -9.21
N PRO A 82 -9.46 -12.92 -9.89
CA PRO A 82 -9.51 -11.63 -9.21
C PRO A 82 -10.86 -11.42 -8.54
N LYS A 83 -10.83 -10.89 -7.31
CA LYS A 83 -12.05 -10.57 -6.54
C LYS A 83 -12.79 -9.44 -7.25
N GLY A 84 -13.96 -9.73 -7.82
CA GLY A 84 -14.82 -8.75 -8.50
C GLY A 84 -14.96 -8.94 -10.03
N GLN A 85 -14.37 -9.99 -10.62
CA GLN A 85 -14.56 -10.35 -12.03
C GLN A 85 -15.47 -11.58 -12.16
N ASP A 86 -16.36 -11.60 -13.16
CA ASP A 86 -17.28 -12.72 -13.41
C ASP A 86 -16.54 -14.06 -13.61
N GLU A 87 -16.89 -15.06 -12.80
CA GLU A 87 -16.28 -16.40 -12.80
C GLU A 87 -16.46 -17.13 -14.14
N ASN A 88 -17.47 -16.77 -14.95
CA ASN A 88 -17.89 -17.48 -16.16
C ASN A 88 -17.25 -17.03 -17.49
N SER A 89 -16.26 -16.13 -17.47
CA SER A 89 -15.61 -15.72 -18.73
C SER A 89 -14.62 -16.79 -19.24
N HIS A 90 -14.57 -17.02 -20.56
CA HIS A 90 -13.61 -17.93 -21.24
C HIS A 90 -12.12 -17.61 -20.95
N VAL A 91 -11.87 -16.43 -20.37
CA VAL A 91 -10.58 -15.91 -19.96
C VAL A 91 -10.09 -16.52 -18.63
N ASN A 92 -11.02 -16.99 -17.78
CA ASN A 92 -10.73 -17.56 -16.45
C ASN A 92 -10.51 -19.08 -16.48
N GLN A 93 -10.22 -19.67 -17.64
CA GLN A 93 -9.87 -21.08 -17.72
C GLN A 93 -8.60 -21.38 -16.91
N PHE A 94 -8.56 -22.56 -16.27
CA PHE A 94 -7.45 -23.00 -15.42
C PHE A 94 -6.08 -22.84 -16.08
N TYR A 95 -5.99 -23.08 -17.39
CA TYR A 95 -4.77 -22.92 -18.18
C TYR A 95 -4.25 -21.46 -18.14
N TRP A 96 -5.10 -20.47 -18.42
CA TRP A 96 -4.69 -19.06 -18.45
C TRP A 96 -4.33 -18.54 -17.06
N LEU A 97 -5.04 -18.98 -16.03
CA LEU A 97 -4.77 -18.62 -14.65
C LEU A 97 -3.42 -19.17 -14.18
N TYR A 98 -3.13 -20.42 -14.54
CA TYR A 98 -1.86 -21.07 -14.24
C TYR A 98 -0.69 -20.43 -14.99
N THR A 99 -0.84 -20.15 -16.29
CA THR A 99 0.17 -19.46 -17.10
C THR A 99 0.47 -18.07 -16.54
N ASN A 100 -0.56 -17.33 -16.16
CA ASN A 100 -0.42 -16.01 -15.58
C ASN A 100 0.30 -16.02 -14.22
N GLY A 101 -0.05 -16.95 -13.33
CA GLY A 101 0.68 -17.13 -12.07
C GLY A 101 2.14 -17.54 -12.27
N LEU A 102 2.44 -18.40 -13.25
CA LEU A 102 3.80 -18.81 -13.59
C LEU A 102 4.63 -17.64 -14.12
N PHE A 103 4.07 -16.80 -15.00
CA PHE A 103 4.69 -15.54 -15.40
C PHE A 103 4.90 -14.60 -14.21
N GLY A 104 3.92 -14.49 -13.31
CA GLY A 104 4.03 -13.69 -12.08
C GLY A 104 5.21 -14.10 -11.20
N ILE A 105 5.44 -15.41 -11.03
CA ILE A 105 6.62 -15.93 -10.31
C ILE A 105 7.93 -15.56 -11.04
N ILE A 106 7.99 -15.81 -12.35
CA ILE A 106 9.20 -15.53 -13.15
C ILE A 106 9.56 -14.04 -13.10
N PHE A 107 8.58 -13.16 -13.29
CA PHE A 107 8.80 -11.72 -13.22
C PHE A 107 9.17 -11.26 -11.81
N SER A 108 8.53 -11.78 -10.76
CA SER A 108 8.85 -11.42 -9.38
C SER A 108 10.27 -11.81 -8.99
N ILE A 109 10.67 -13.07 -9.25
CA ILE A 109 12.03 -13.56 -8.98
C ILE A 109 13.05 -12.82 -9.86
N GLY A 110 12.71 -12.58 -11.12
CA GLY A 110 13.53 -11.83 -12.07
C GLY A 110 13.86 -10.42 -11.58
N VAL A 111 12.83 -9.64 -11.19
CA VAL A 111 13.00 -8.30 -10.63
C VAL A 111 13.80 -8.33 -9.34
N LEU A 112 13.51 -9.27 -8.43
CA LEU A 112 14.22 -9.40 -7.16
C LEU A 112 15.71 -9.68 -7.37
N TYR A 113 16.04 -10.70 -8.17
CA TYR A 113 17.41 -11.11 -8.45
C TYR A 113 18.21 -9.99 -9.11
N THR A 114 17.65 -9.39 -10.16
CA THR A 114 18.31 -8.31 -10.90
C THR A 114 18.46 -7.03 -10.07
N SER A 115 17.49 -6.69 -9.21
CA SER A 115 17.59 -5.54 -8.29
C SER A 115 18.70 -5.74 -7.25
N LEU A 116 18.82 -6.95 -6.68
CA LEU A 116 19.88 -7.29 -5.75
C LEU A 116 21.26 -7.22 -6.41
N LYS A 117 21.37 -7.72 -7.65
CA LYS A 117 22.59 -7.61 -8.46
C LYS A 117 22.93 -6.16 -8.81
N SER A 118 21.93 -5.33 -9.14
CA SER A 118 22.14 -3.91 -9.40
C SER A 118 22.68 -3.16 -8.19
N ARG A 119 22.21 -3.51 -6.98
CA ARG A 119 22.75 -2.92 -5.73
C ARG A 119 24.19 -3.34 -5.45
N GLN A 120 24.56 -4.56 -5.84
CA GLN A 120 25.94 -5.07 -5.77
C GLN A 120 26.84 -4.54 -6.91
N ALA A 121 26.30 -3.84 -7.91
CA ALA A 121 27.07 -3.30 -9.03
C ALA A 121 28.15 -2.31 -8.58
N ARG A 122 28.03 -1.73 -7.37
CA ARG A 122 29.03 -0.80 -6.82
C ARG A 122 30.41 -1.45 -6.63
N SER A 123 30.49 -2.75 -6.39
CA SER A 123 31.76 -3.48 -6.22
C SER A 123 32.23 -4.19 -7.49
N TRP A 124 31.58 -3.97 -8.63
CA TRP A 124 31.95 -4.65 -9.87
C TRP A 124 33.24 -4.03 -10.45
N HIS A 125 34.22 -4.90 -10.76
CA HIS A 125 35.48 -4.49 -11.39
C HIS A 125 35.31 -4.05 -12.86
N TYR A 126 34.20 -4.42 -13.49
CA TYR A 126 33.93 -4.10 -14.88
C TYR A 126 32.93 -2.95 -14.98
N GLY A 127 33.37 -1.81 -15.53
CA GLY A 127 32.52 -0.66 -15.85
C GLY A 127 33.18 0.68 -15.57
N THR A 128 32.84 1.70 -16.38
CA THR A 128 33.22 3.10 -16.13
C THR A 128 32.57 3.63 -14.84
N GLY A 129 33.31 4.41 -14.05
CA GLY A 129 32.87 4.86 -12.72
C GLY A 129 31.52 5.59 -12.67
N TRP A 130 31.17 6.34 -13.73
CA TRP A 130 29.91 7.07 -13.82
C TRP A 130 28.69 6.15 -14.01
N LEU A 131 28.74 5.24 -15.00
CA LEU A 131 27.67 4.25 -15.23
C LEU A 131 27.47 3.33 -14.03
N ARG A 132 28.55 2.96 -13.34
CA ARG A 132 28.50 2.14 -12.12
C ARG A 132 27.74 2.82 -10.98
N SER A 133 27.98 4.12 -10.77
CA SER A 133 27.24 4.88 -9.73
C SER A 133 25.78 4.99 -10.13
N PHE A 134 25.48 5.31 -11.38
CA PHE A 134 24.10 5.42 -11.86
C PHE A 134 23.31 4.11 -11.69
N VAL A 135 23.89 2.96 -12.06
CA VAL A 135 23.26 1.64 -11.91
C VAL A 135 23.13 1.21 -10.44
N ALA A 136 24.06 1.64 -9.58
CA ALA A 136 23.97 1.35 -8.15
C ALA A 136 22.89 2.20 -7.46
N ASP A 137 22.78 3.49 -7.81
CA ASP A 137 21.87 4.44 -7.17
C ASP A 137 20.43 4.30 -7.71
N TYR A 138 20.25 4.04 -9.01
CA TYR A 138 18.95 3.86 -9.67
C TYR A 138 18.62 2.40 -10.00
N GLY A 139 19.34 1.44 -9.44
CA GLY A 139 19.22 0.03 -9.81
C GLY A 139 17.82 -0.55 -9.67
N VAL A 140 17.15 -0.30 -8.54
CA VAL A 140 15.79 -0.81 -8.30
C VAL A 140 14.77 -0.23 -9.29
N PRO A 141 14.61 1.10 -9.45
CA PRO A 141 13.66 1.65 -10.41
C PRO A 141 14.01 1.29 -11.87
N LEU A 142 15.30 1.23 -12.22
CA LEU A 142 15.74 0.80 -13.55
C LEU A 142 15.31 -0.64 -13.85
N MET A 143 15.51 -1.57 -12.90
CA MET A 143 15.09 -2.97 -13.10
C MET A 143 13.58 -3.10 -13.20
N VAL A 144 12.80 -2.31 -12.45
CA VAL A 144 11.33 -2.28 -12.62
C VAL A 144 10.95 -1.87 -14.04
N VAL A 145 11.58 -0.84 -14.60
CA VAL A 145 11.32 -0.41 -15.99
C VAL A 145 11.74 -1.47 -17.01
N VAL A 146 12.90 -2.10 -16.84
CA VAL A 146 13.40 -3.16 -17.74
C VAL A 146 12.47 -4.37 -17.73
N TRP A 147 12.05 -4.85 -16.57
CA TRP A 147 11.14 -6.01 -16.49
C TRP A 147 9.71 -5.67 -16.95
N THR A 148 9.26 -4.44 -16.71
CA THR A 148 7.98 -3.95 -17.23
C THR A 148 8.02 -3.89 -18.76
N THR A 149 9.05 -3.30 -19.35
CA THR A 149 9.23 -3.25 -20.82
C THR A 149 9.35 -4.65 -21.40
N LEU A 150 10.09 -5.57 -20.77
CA LEU A 150 10.15 -6.98 -21.18
C LEU A 150 8.75 -7.62 -21.18
N SER A 151 7.92 -7.33 -20.17
CA SER A 151 6.52 -7.80 -20.13
C SER A 151 5.66 -7.26 -21.29
N TYR A 152 5.94 -6.05 -21.79
CA TYR A 152 5.28 -5.49 -22.99
C TYR A 152 5.86 -6.00 -24.32
N VAL A 153 7.17 -6.32 -24.35
CA VAL A 153 7.91 -6.79 -25.54
C VAL A 153 7.75 -8.29 -25.80
N VAL A 154 7.03 -9.01 -24.95
CA VAL A 154 6.55 -10.37 -25.25
C VAL A 154 5.11 -10.33 -25.83
N PRO A 155 4.89 -9.95 -27.11
CA PRO A 155 3.66 -10.25 -27.82
C PRO A 155 3.88 -11.38 -28.83
N ASN A 156 2.87 -12.25 -28.98
CA ASN A 156 2.36 -12.73 -30.30
C ASN A 156 1.43 -13.96 -30.18
N LYS A 157 1.26 -14.57 -28.99
CA LYS A 157 0.32 -15.71 -28.83
C LYS A 157 -0.54 -15.71 -27.55
N LEU A 158 -0.50 -14.64 -26.75
CA LEU A 158 -1.24 -14.55 -25.49
C LEU A 158 -2.44 -13.59 -25.64
N PRO A 159 -3.64 -13.93 -25.16
CA PRO A 159 -4.78 -13.03 -25.09
C PRO A 159 -4.43 -11.84 -24.21
N ALA A 160 -5.01 -10.67 -24.50
CA ALA A 160 -4.69 -9.38 -23.88
C ALA A 160 -4.84 -9.32 -22.33
N VAL A 161 -5.32 -10.41 -21.71
CA VAL A 161 -5.55 -10.56 -20.26
C VAL A 161 -4.35 -11.19 -19.54
N VAL A 162 -3.35 -11.68 -20.27
CA VAL A 162 -2.11 -12.25 -19.70
C VAL A 162 -0.91 -11.47 -20.24
N PRO A 163 0.00 -10.92 -19.41
CA PRO A 163 0.02 -10.88 -17.94
C PRO A 163 -0.93 -9.83 -17.35
N ARG A 164 -1.43 -10.06 -16.12
CA ARG A 164 -2.27 -9.06 -15.45
C ARG A 164 -1.48 -7.78 -15.19
N ARG A 165 -2.16 -6.66 -15.41
CA ARG A 165 -1.61 -5.32 -15.26
C ARG A 165 -2.37 -4.60 -14.17
N LEU A 166 -1.65 -3.72 -13.47
CA LEU A 166 -2.29 -2.83 -12.52
C LEU A 166 -3.24 -1.90 -13.28
N PHE A 167 -4.54 -2.04 -13.05
CA PHE A 167 -5.54 -1.08 -13.49
C PHE A 167 -5.76 -0.08 -12.36
N SER A 168 -5.26 1.14 -12.54
CA SER A 168 -5.64 2.27 -11.69
C SER A 168 -6.63 3.11 -12.48
N PRO A 169 -7.90 3.26 -12.03
CA PRO A 169 -8.80 4.23 -12.64
C PRO A 169 -8.21 5.63 -12.52
N LEU A 170 -8.55 6.51 -13.44
CA LEU A 170 -8.02 7.87 -13.46
C LEU A 170 -8.68 8.67 -12.33
N PRO A 171 -7.94 9.48 -11.56
CA PRO A 171 -8.51 10.16 -10.40
C PRO A 171 -9.57 11.21 -10.78
N TRP A 172 -9.57 11.68 -12.04
CA TRP A 172 -10.53 12.64 -12.62
C TRP A 172 -11.72 11.98 -13.32
N GLU A 173 -11.87 10.66 -13.27
CA GLU A 173 -13.02 9.96 -13.83
C GLU A 173 -14.29 10.29 -13.01
N PRO A 174 -15.48 10.45 -13.63
CA PRO A 174 -16.67 10.95 -12.93
C PRO A 174 -17.13 10.05 -11.77
N SER A 175 -16.77 8.76 -11.80
CA SER A 175 -16.94 7.81 -10.69
C SER A 175 -16.09 8.16 -9.45
N SER A 176 -14.93 8.81 -9.62
CA SER A 176 -14.04 9.24 -8.53
C SER A 176 -14.39 10.63 -7.99
N LEU A 177 -14.96 11.51 -8.82
CA LEU A 177 -15.39 12.85 -8.41
C LEU A 177 -16.53 12.83 -7.36
N GLN A 178 -17.26 11.72 -7.27
CA GLN A 178 -18.35 11.55 -6.31
C GLN A 178 -17.86 11.48 -4.85
N HIS A 179 -16.58 11.17 -4.60
CA HIS A 179 -16.00 11.14 -3.25
C HIS A 179 -16.01 12.51 -2.56
N TRP A 180 -15.87 13.62 -3.30
CA TRP A 180 -15.90 14.97 -2.71
C TRP A 180 -17.29 15.36 -2.18
N THR A 181 -18.34 14.72 -2.69
CA THR A 181 -19.72 14.98 -2.24
C THR A 181 -20.02 14.27 -0.92
N VAL A 182 -19.28 13.22 -0.58
CA VAL A 182 -19.42 12.43 0.68
C VAL A 182 -19.17 13.32 1.90
N SER A 183 -18.24 14.28 1.83
CA SER A 183 -17.98 15.20 2.93
C SER A 183 -19.19 16.09 3.29
N LYS A 184 -20.14 16.31 2.37
CA LYS A 184 -21.35 17.12 2.62
C LYS A 184 -22.44 16.34 3.37
N ASP A 185 -22.48 15.03 3.20
CA ASP A 185 -23.46 14.13 3.83
C ASP A 185 -22.95 13.55 5.16
N LEU A 186 -21.74 13.93 5.59
CA LEU A 186 -21.08 13.45 6.81
C LEU A 186 -21.86 13.75 8.10
N LEU A 187 -22.61 14.86 8.13
CA LEU A 187 -23.39 15.30 9.29
C LEU A 187 -24.72 14.55 9.46
N LEU A 188 -25.14 13.73 8.49
CA LEU A 188 -26.39 12.96 8.55
C LEU A 188 -26.26 11.66 9.37
N VAL A 189 -25.07 11.36 9.88
CA VAL A 189 -24.79 10.15 10.66
C VAL A 189 -25.30 10.33 12.10
N PRO A 190 -25.97 9.30 12.70
CA PRO A 190 -26.43 9.39 14.08
C PRO A 190 -25.27 9.69 15.05
N PRO A 191 -25.45 10.60 16.04
CA PRO A 191 -24.38 11.02 16.95
C PRO A 191 -23.69 9.87 17.69
N ILE A 192 -24.40 8.77 17.94
CA ILE A 192 -23.87 7.57 18.60
C ILE A 192 -22.68 7.00 17.81
N TYR A 193 -22.74 6.97 16.47
CA TYR A 193 -21.64 6.48 15.65
C TYR A 193 -20.42 7.41 15.75
N ILE A 194 -20.62 8.73 15.84
CA ILE A 194 -19.54 9.70 15.99
C ILE A 194 -18.73 9.45 17.28
N PHE A 195 -19.40 9.10 18.38
CA PHE A 195 -18.74 8.78 19.64
C PHE A 195 -18.04 7.42 19.63
N VAL A 196 -18.64 6.39 19.03
CA VAL A 196 -17.99 5.07 18.94
C VAL A 196 -16.73 5.13 18.06
N ALA A 197 -16.65 6.06 17.11
CA ALA A 197 -15.47 6.28 16.26
C ALA A 197 -14.22 6.75 17.03
N ILE A 198 -14.37 7.24 18.26
CA ILE A 198 -13.25 7.66 19.12
C ILE A 198 -12.33 6.48 19.47
N ILE A 199 -12.89 5.29 19.71
CA ILE A 199 -12.13 4.09 20.08
C ILE A 199 -11.13 3.68 18.98
N PRO A 200 -11.56 3.41 17.73
CA PRO A 200 -10.63 3.10 16.66
C PRO A 200 -9.71 4.29 16.33
N SER A 201 -10.19 5.53 16.47
CA SER A 201 -9.35 6.71 16.28
C SER A 201 -8.18 6.75 17.27
N MET A 202 -8.40 6.42 18.54
CA MET A 202 -7.33 6.39 19.54
C MET A 202 -6.26 5.35 19.19
N MET A 203 -6.68 4.18 18.71
CA MET A 203 -5.77 3.13 18.24
C MET A 203 -4.96 3.58 17.03
N VAL A 204 -5.60 4.20 16.03
CA VAL A 204 -4.94 4.73 14.83
C VAL A 204 -3.97 5.87 15.16
N ALA A 205 -4.37 6.81 16.03
CA ALA A 205 -3.51 7.90 16.48
C ALA A 205 -2.26 7.37 17.19
N GLY A 206 -2.42 6.37 18.06
CA GLY A 206 -1.31 5.71 18.74
C GLY A 206 -0.35 5.01 17.78
N LEU A 207 -0.89 4.25 16.82
CA LEU A 207 -0.08 3.56 15.80
C LEU A 207 0.64 4.56 14.89
N TYR A 208 -0.02 5.64 14.45
CA TYR A 208 0.61 6.67 13.63
C TYR A 208 1.73 7.39 14.39
N PHE A 209 1.48 7.77 15.64
CA PHE A 209 2.49 8.38 16.49
C PHE A 209 3.69 7.45 16.68
N PHE A 210 3.43 6.16 16.87
CA PHE A 210 4.44 5.12 17.00
C PHE A 210 5.27 4.94 15.72
N ASP A 211 4.62 4.77 14.57
CA ASP A 211 5.30 4.56 13.28
C ASP A 211 6.16 5.78 12.91
N HIS A 212 5.62 6.99 13.09
CA HIS A 212 6.36 8.22 12.84
C HIS A 212 7.59 8.33 13.76
N SER A 213 7.40 7.99 15.02
CA SER A 213 8.45 7.96 16.05
C SER A 213 9.57 6.98 15.69
N VAL A 214 9.23 5.73 15.39
CA VAL A 214 10.20 4.70 15.05
C VAL A 214 10.89 5.01 13.72
N ALA A 215 10.16 5.48 12.71
CA ALA A 215 10.74 5.91 11.43
C ALA A 215 11.74 7.05 11.62
N SER A 216 11.41 8.05 12.45
CA SER A 216 12.32 9.17 12.77
C SER A 216 13.59 8.66 13.46
N GLN A 217 13.46 7.78 14.46
CA GLN A 217 14.61 7.23 15.18
C GLN A 217 15.52 6.39 14.26
N MET A 218 14.93 5.51 13.45
CA MET A 218 15.67 4.68 12.49
C MET A 218 16.42 5.54 11.46
N ALA A 219 15.82 6.64 11.00
CA ALA A 219 16.46 7.57 10.07
C ALA A 219 17.58 8.41 10.72
N GLN A 220 17.50 8.68 12.02
CA GLN A 220 18.44 9.53 12.76
C GLN A 220 19.56 8.75 13.47
N HIS A 221 19.77 7.47 13.12
CA HIS A 221 20.87 6.70 13.70
C HIS A 221 22.21 7.45 13.53
N LYS A 222 22.98 7.54 14.63
CA LYS A 222 24.29 8.19 14.65
C LYS A 222 25.27 7.62 13.62
N GLU A 223 25.05 6.38 13.20
CA GLU A 223 25.80 5.67 12.16
C GLU A 223 25.68 6.32 10.77
N PHE A 224 24.60 7.05 10.48
CA PHE A 224 24.38 7.72 9.19
C PHE A 224 25.09 9.07 9.04
N ASN A 225 25.87 9.51 10.05
CA ASN A 225 26.73 10.69 10.02
C ASN A 225 26.09 11.94 9.37
N LEU A 226 24.81 12.16 9.65
CA LEU A 226 24.02 13.22 9.06
C LEU A 226 24.48 14.59 9.58
N LYS A 227 24.92 15.46 8.66
CA LYS A 227 25.52 16.77 8.97
C LYS A 227 24.52 17.83 9.45
N LYS A 228 23.21 17.57 9.27
CA LYS A 228 22.13 18.45 9.71
C LYS A 228 21.09 17.61 10.44
N THR A 229 21.06 17.70 11.76
CA THR A 229 20.01 17.12 12.58
C THR A 229 18.70 17.85 12.30
N LEU A 230 17.63 17.12 12.03
CA LEU A 230 16.28 17.66 12.08
C LEU A 230 16.07 18.13 13.53
N ASN A 231 15.99 19.44 13.77
CA ASN A 231 15.87 20.04 15.10
C ASN A 231 14.58 19.57 15.80
N LEU A 232 14.66 18.45 16.50
CA LEU A 232 13.78 18.11 17.61
C LEU A 232 14.64 18.30 18.87
N PRO A 233 14.29 19.25 19.76
CA PRO A 233 15.01 19.39 21.02
C PRO A 233 14.80 18.11 21.82
N LEU A 234 15.89 17.35 22.02
CA LEU A 234 16.01 16.30 23.02
C LEU A 234 15.93 16.90 24.42
#